data_AF-A0A948VGF6-F1
#
_entry.id   AF-A0A948VGF6-F1
#
_cell.length_a   1.000
_cell.length_b   1.000
_cell.length_c   1.000
_cell.angle_alpha   90.00
_cell.angle_beta   90.00
_cell.angle_gamma   90.00
#
_symmetry.space_group_name_H-M   'P 1'
#
loop_
_entity.id
_entity.type
_entity.pdbx_description
1 polymer ?
#
loop_
_entity_poly.entity_id
_entity_poly.type
_entity_poly.pdbx_seq_one_letter_code
_entity_poly.pdbx_strand_id
1 'polypeptide(L)' 'MAKVTIKVDPRTGVTYFPRVIRKEGFVGEIEGFPNALTFTLIKPGTKLVDVEKSLQIILQDIALRREQGQE' A
#
# COMPACT_ATOMS: atom_id res chain seq x y z
N MET A 1 -1.98 -5.35 11.00
CA MET A 1 -1.89 -3.95 10.52
C MET A 1 -3.27 -3.33 10.45
N ALA A 2 -3.41 -2.04 10.75
CA ALA A 2 -4.69 -1.33 10.61
C ALA A 2 -5.03 -1.16 9.12
N LYS A 3 -6.23 -1.60 8.71
CA LYS A 3 -6.72 -1.42 7.34
C LYS A 3 -7.09 0.05 7.14
N VAL A 4 -6.50 0.69 6.12
CA VAL A 4 -6.89 2.04 5.70
C VAL A 4 -7.58 1.96 4.34
N THR A 5 -8.79 2.51 4.24
CA THR A 5 -9.52 2.58 2.97
C THR A 5 -9.30 3.95 2.35
N ILE A 6 -8.83 3.96 1.10
CA ILE A 6 -8.70 5.16 0.28
C ILE A 6 -9.87 5.17 -0.71
N LYS A 7 -10.62 6.27 -0.76
CA LYS A 7 -11.72 6.45 -1.72
C LYS A 7 -11.20 7.17 -2.96
N VAL A 8 -11.45 6.59 -4.13
CA VAL A 8 -11.25 7.25 -5.42
C VAL A 8 -12.60 7.79 -5.87
N ASP A 9 -12.66 9.07 -6.22
CA ASP A 9 -13.87 9.66 -6.78
C ASP A 9 -14.12 9.08 -8.19
N PRO A 10 -15.28 8.47 -8.45
CA PRO A 10 -15.51 7.75 -9.71
C PRO A 10 -15.74 8.68 -10.91
N ARG A 11 -16.02 9.97 -10.69
CA ARG A 11 -16.28 10.94 -11.77
C ARG A 11 -15.00 11.61 -12.24
N THR A 12 -14.11 11.90 -11.29
CA THR A 12 -12.89 12.68 -11.52
C THR A 12 -11.62 11.84 -11.46
N GLY A 13 -11.68 10.63 -10.91
CA GLY A 13 -10.51 9.77 -10.66
C GLY A 13 -9.61 10.27 -9.53
N VAL A 14 -9.98 11.39 -8.87
CA VAL A 14 -9.16 12.01 -7.84
C VAL A 14 -9.27 11.21 -6.54
N THR A 15 -8.15 11.05 -5.87
CA THR A 15 -8.12 10.52 -4.50
C THR A 15 -7.28 11.39 -3.59
N TYR A 16 -7.66 11.42 -2.31
CA TYR A 16 -6.94 12.15 -1.28
C TYR A 16 -6.28 11.16 -0.34
N PHE A 17 -4.99 11.38 -0.06
CA PHE A 17 -4.28 10.64 0.96
C PHE A 17 -4.81 10.98 2.35
N PRO A 18 -5.41 10.00 3.07
CA PRO A 18 -5.88 10.21 4.43
C PRO A 18 -4.75 10.73 5.32
N ARG A 19 -5.10 11.58 6.30
CA ARG A 19 -4.12 12.19 7.22
C ARG A 19 -3.25 11.13 7.92
N VAL A 20 -3.81 9.96 8.23
CA VAL A 20 -3.05 8.85 8.83
C VAL A 20 -1.92 8.36 7.93
N ILE A 21 -2.16 8.20 6.63
CA ILE A 21 -1.12 7.77 5.67
C ILE A 21 -0.04 8.83 5.53
N ARG A 22 -0.42 10.12 5.47
CA ARG A 22 0.56 11.22 5.43
C ARG A 22 1.48 11.24 6.65
N LYS A 23 0.97 10.91 7.85
CA LYS A 23 1.79 10.83 9.08
C LYS A 23 2.83 9.71 9.04
N GLU A 24 2.60 8.64 8.28
CA GLU A 24 3.59 7.57 8.05
C GLU A 24 4.75 8.01 7.13
N GLY A 25 4.65 9.21 6.55
CA GLY A 25 5.70 9.82 5.73
C GLY A 25 5.48 9.71 4.22
N PHE A 26 4.27 9.34 3.78
CA PHE A 26 3.85 9.49 2.38
C PHE A 26 3.50 10.96 2.09
N VAL A 27 4.53 11.80 1.99
CA VAL A 27 4.43 13.25 1.75
C VAL A 27 5.47 13.66 0.72
N GLY A 28 5.09 14.48 -0.25
CA GLY A 28 5.95 14.92 -1.35
C GLY A 28 5.74 14.09 -2.62
N GLU A 29 6.79 13.93 -3.44
CA GLU A 29 6.76 13.07 -4.61
C GLU A 29 6.88 11.60 -4.18
N ILE A 30 5.85 10.81 -4.48
CA ILE A 30 5.73 9.41 -4.08
C ILE A 30 5.79 8.57 -5.34
N GLU A 31 6.67 7.57 -5.34
CA GLU A 31 6.72 6.60 -6.44
C GLU A 31 5.59 5.57 -6.31
N GLY A 32 4.92 5.32 -7.43
CA GLY A 32 3.80 4.40 -7.53
C GLY A 32 4.03 3.36 -8.62
N PHE A 33 3.83 2.09 -8.29
CA PHE A 33 3.97 0.96 -9.21
C PHE A 33 2.60 0.29 -9.40
N PRO A 34 1.92 0.53 -10.54
CA PRO A 34 0.72 -0.20 -10.89
C PRO A 34 1.04 -1.61 -11.36
N ASN A 35 0.20 -2.57 -10.98
CA ASN A 35 0.10 -3.88 -11.62
C ASN A 35 -1.38 -4.24 -11.84
N ALA A 36 -1.64 -5.42 -12.41
CA ALA A 36 -2.99 -5.82 -12.80
C ALA A 36 -4.01 -5.88 -11.64
N LEU A 37 -3.55 -6.09 -10.40
CA LEU A 37 -4.42 -6.34 -9.23
C LEU A 37 -4.19 -5.38 -8.05
N THR A 38 -3.01 -4.77 -7.95
CA THR A 38 -2.63 -3.89 -6.85
C THR A 38 -1.87 -2.66 -7.35
N PHE A 39 -1.89 -1.61 -6.53
CA PHE A 39 -1.11 -0.40 -6.74
C PHE A 39 -0.21 -0.21 -5.52
N THR A 40 1.10 -0.23 -5.74
CA THR A 40 2.08 -0.10 -4.64
C THR A 40 2.60 1.32 -4.58
N LEU A 41 2.50 1.94 -3.41
CA LEU A 41 3.03 3.27 -3.13
C LEU A 41 4.26 3.13 -2.23
N ILE A 42 5.36 3.78 -2.61
CA ILE A 42 6.63 3.69 -1.89
C ILE A 42 6.93 5.02 -1.21
N LYS A 43 7.21 4.97 0.10
CA LYS A 43 7.59 6.16 0.86
C LYS A 43 8.83 6.82 0.24
N PRO A 44 8.88 8.16 0.10
CA PRO A 44 10.01 8.84 -0.52
C PRO A 44 11.34 8.48 0.15
N GLY A 45 12.39 8.28 -0.66
CA GLY A 45 13.73 7.92 -0.21
C GLY A 45 13.91 6.48 0.27
N THR A 46 12.89 5.62 0.15
CA THR A 46 12.99 4.21 0.51
C THR A 46 13.75 3.43 -0.57
N LYS A 47 14.69 2.56 -0.17
CA LYS A 47 15.41 1.69 -1.11
C LYS A 47 14.55 0.50 -1.51
N LEU A 48 14.65 0.07 -2.78
CA LEU A 48 13.88 -1.07 -3.30
C LEU A 48 14.08 -2.36 -2.50
N VAL A 49 15.28 -2.60 -1.94
CA VAL A 49 15.54 -3.76 -1.07
C VAL A 49 14.70 -3.76 0.22
N ASP A 50 14.39 -2.58 0.76
CA ASP A 50 13.57 -2.46 1.97
C ASP A 50 12.08 -2.58 1.63
N VAL A 51 11.70 -2.17 0.42
CA VAL A 51 10.36 -2.39 -0.14
C VAL A 51 10.12 -3.89 -0.36
N GLU A 52 11.08 -4.59 -0.95
CA GLU A 52 11.01 -6.04 -1.16
C GLU A 52 10.80 -6.79 0.17
N LYS A 53 11.60 -6.50 1.19
CA LYS A 53 11.44 -7.08 2.54
C LYS A 53 10.05 -6.82 3.10
N SER A 54 9.54 -5.59 2.92
CA SER A 54 8.21 -5.22 3.39
C SER A 54 7.10 -5.99 2.66
N LEU A 55 7.23 -6.18 1.35
CA LEU A 55 6.28 -6.97 0.55
C LEU A 55 6.32 -8.46 0.94
N GLN A 56 7.49 -9.01 1.26
CA GLN A 56 7.61 -10.39 1.76
C GLN A 56 6.82 -10.60 3.06
N ILE A 57 6.82 -9.63 3.98
CA ILE A 57 6.01 -9.69 5.21
C ILE A 57 4.51 -9.72 4.87
N ILE A 58 4.07 -8.90 3.90
CA ILE A 58 2.67 -8.90 3.46
C ILE A 58 2.29 -10.24 2.83
N LEU A 59 3.16 -10.83 2.00
CA LEU A 59 2.93 -12.14 1.40
C LEU A 59 2.84 -13.25 2.46
N GLN A 60 3.67 -13.20 3.51
CA GLN A 60 3.59 -14.13 4.64
C GLN A 60 2.27 -13.97 5.41
N ASP A 61 1.83 -12.74 5.68
CA ASP A 61 0.55 -12.47 6.34
C ASP A 61 -0.64 -12.99 5.50
N ILE A 62 -0.61 -12.78 4.18
CA ILE A 62 -1.62 -13.33 3.27
C ILE A 62 -1.62 -14.86 3.31
N ALA A 63 -0.46 -15.50 3.28
CA ALA A 63 -0.36 -16.96 3.36
C ALA A 63 -0.99 -17.50 4.66
N LEU A 64 -0.66 -16.89 5.80
CA LEU A 64 -1.22 -17.27 7.10
C LEU A 64 -2.75 -17.11 7.14
N ARG A 65 -3.30 -16.05 6.55
CA ARG A 65 -4.76 -15.85 6.49
C ARG A 65 -5.47 -16.88 5.61
N ARG A 66 -4.83 -17.26 4.49
CA ARG A 66 -5.33 -18.34 3.62
C ARG A 66 -5.37 -19.67 4.37
N GLU A 67 -4.35 -19.99 5.15
CA GLU A 67 -4.33 -21.19 6.01
C GLU A 67 -5.44 -21.18 7.06
N GLN A 68 -5.85 -19.98 7.52
CA GLN A 68 -6.96 -19.79 8.46
C GLN A 68 -8.35 -19.78 7.80
N GLY A 69 -8.46 -20.05 6.50
CA GLY A 69 -9.72 -20.13 5.77
C GLY A 69 -10.36 -18.78 5.43
N GLN A 70 -9.58 -17.69 5.46
CA GLN A 70 -9.99 -16.39 4.93
C GLN A 70 -9.56 -16.31 3.46
N GLU A 71 -10.41 -16.79 2.55
CA GLU A 71 -10.25 -16.64 1.10
C GLU A 71 -10.56 -15.21 0.61
#